data_AF-A0A819V1M7-F1
#
_entry.id   AF-A0A819V1M7-F1
#
_cell.length_a   1.000
_cell.length_b   1.000
_cell.length_c   1.000
_cell.angle_alpha   90.00
_cell.angle_beta   90.00
_cell.angle_gamma   90.00
#
_symmetry.space_group_name_H-M   'P 1'
#
loop_
_entity.id
_entity.type
_entity.pdbx_description
1 polymer ?
#
loop_
_entity_poly.entity_id
_entity_poly.type
_entity_poly.pdbx_seq_one_letter_code
_entity_poly.pdbx_strand_id
1 'polypeptide(L)'
;MSWIIEPSDDASSAISVQGNTVACQKEGSYGSPINVLWKDPAENSGLYYWQIEFIQLDEQGSVSVGLTTQDHFKAGYAIKAIEYNGNLADGSALLVGSFGDRIKRGDNIGILLNLTDSDMKVHLFLNERPLGLAFHVQAPFPKPLFPVVSFSTNGEATIVHSKQIPTSLNRQEEHFDGIEGHWKLVDYPQHSDCTGYNFHLFKKDGTDDNIYCLSTRVINSMTNNLTHDSSTNQWKSHGGMQTLMGGDQESMRKEDVISKLINGITGIELQGQQLVMTSNGNEVKLERYTPEPPKAYTKNVFAGEY
;
A
#
# COMPACT_ATOMS: atom_id res chain seq x y z
N MET A 1 -10.23 -26.43 12.53
CA MET A 1 -9.74 -25.04 12.60
C MET A 1 -9.07 -24.72 11.29
N SER A 2 -9.59 -23.74 10.56
CA SER A 2 -9.15 -23.36 9.21
C SER A 2 -7.93 -22.43 9.20
N TRP A 3 -7.51 -21.91 10.35
CA TRP A 3 -6.33 -21.06 10.50
C TRP A 3 -5.23 -21.74 11.33
N ILE A 4 -3.97 -21.34 11.11
CA ILE A 4 -2.80 -21.56 11.96
C ILE A 4 -2.35 -20.19 12.46
N ILE A 5 -2.16 -20.04 13.77
CA ILE A 5 -1.61 -18.83 14.38
C ILE A 5 -0.10 -19.03 14.51
N GLU A 6 0.68 -17.97 14.29
CA GLU A 6 2.13 -18.03 14.48
C GLU A 6 2.53 -18.53 15.88
N PRO A 7 3.70 -19.19 16.03
CA PRO A 7 4.14 -19.71 17.30
C PRO A 7 4.77 -18.61 18.17
N SER A 8 3.94 -17.78 18.80
CA SER A 8 4.35 -16.81 19.81
C SER A 8 3.33 -16.77 20.97
N ASP A 9 3.81 -16.56 22.20
CA ASP A 9 2.95 -16.54 23.39
C ASP A 9 1.88 -15.43 23.28
N ASP A 10 2.29 -14.26 22.77
CA ASP A 10 1.43 -13.09 22.58
C ASP A 10 0.35 -13.29 21.50
N ALA A 11 0.63 -14.08 20.45
CA ALA A 11 -0.34 -14.29 19.36
C ALA A 11 -1.54 -15.13 19.77
N SER A 12 -1.32 -16.12 20.66
CA SER A 12 -2.37 -17.07 21.04
C SER A 12 -3.52 -16.45 21.83
N SER A 13 -3.25 -15.37 22.59
CA SER A 13 -4.26 -14.62 23.33
C SER A 13 -4.88 -13.50 22.50
N ALA A 14 -4.14 -12.93 21.55
CA ALA A 14 -4.59 -11.83 20.71
C ALA A 14 -5.48 -12.28 19.53
N ILE A 15 -5.37 -13.54 19.10
CA ILE A 15 -6.10 -14.05 17.94
C ILE A 15 -7.31 -14.90 18.35
N SER A 16 -8.46 -14.60 17.76
CA SER A 16 -9.64 -15.46 17.80
C SER A 16 -10.04 -15.91 16.39
N VAL A 17 -10.54 -17.14 16.27
CA VAL A 17 -10.89 -17.77 14.99
C VAL A 17 -12.31 -18.30 15.05
N GLN A 18 -13.14 -17.90 14.08
CA GLN A 18 -14.49 -18.41 13.89
C GLN A 18 -14.70 -18.79 12.42
N GLY A 19 -14.57 -20.08 12.12
CA GLY A 19 -14.72 -20.59 10.75
C GLY A 19 -13.69 -19.98 9.80
N ASN A 20 -14.17 -19.11 8.91
CA ASN A 20 -13.37 -18.41 7.90
C ASN A 20 -12.86 -17.03 8.33
N THR A 21 -13.29 -16.60 9.52
CA THR A 21 -12.97 -15.29 10.06
C THR A 21 -11.89 -15.40 11.12
N VAL A 22 -10.95 -14.47 11.09
CA VAL A 22 -9.90 -14.28 12.08
C VAL A 22 -9.95 -12.85 12.58
N ALA A 23 -9.93 -12.68 13.90
CA ALA A 23 -9.88 -11.37 14.53
C ALA A 23 -8.62 -11.27 15.41
N CYS A 24 -7.95 -10.12 15.33
CA CYS A 24 -6.77 -9.76 16.08
C CYS A 24 -7.09 -8.60 17.03
N GLN A 25 -6.82 -8.82 18.31
CA GLN A 25 -6.96 -7.85 19.41
C GLN A 25 -5.61 -7.75 20.12
N LYS A 26 -4.71 -6.94 19.55
CA LYS A 26 -3.37 -6.70 20.04
C LYS A 26 -3.37 -5.57 21.08
N GLU A 27 -2.69 -5.80 22.19
CA GLU A 27 -2.48 -4.75 23.19
C GLU A 27 -1.40 -3.77 22.71
N GLY A 28 -1.78 -2.52 22.47
CA GLY A 28 -0.89 -1.45 22.03
C GLY A 28 -0.60 -1.40 20.52
N SER A 29 -0.07 -0.28 20.06
CA SER A 29 0.21 0.00 18.64
C SER A 29 1.64 -0.34 18.20
N TYR A 30 2.51 -0.76 19.13
CA TYR A 30 3.92 -1.02 18.86
C TYR A 30 4.24 -2.52 18.97
N GLY A 31 4.94 -3.06 17.97
CA GLY A 31 5.48 -4.42 17.99
C GLY A 31 5.33 -5.14 16.65
N SER A 32 5.99 -6.29 16.51
CA SER A 32 5.92 -7.15 15.32
C SER A 32 4.47 -7.51 14.93
N PRO A 33 4.17 -7.68 13.63
CA PRO A 33 2.86 -8.16 13.20
C PRO A 33 2.55 -9.54 13.79
N ILE A 34 1.28 -9.89 13.89
CA ILE A 34 0.84 -11.25 14.20
C ILE A 34 0.38 -11.91 12.92
N ASN A 35 1.05 -12.98 12.52
CA ASN A 35 0.79 -13.69 11.28
C ASN A 35 -0.21 -14.83 11.52
N VAL A 36 -1.18 -14.98 10.62
CA VAL A 36 -2.15 -16.07 10.61
C VAL A 36 -2.25 -16.68 9.22
N LEU A 37 -2.16 -18.01 9.14
CA LEU A 37 -2.07 -18.77 7.90
C LEU A 37 -3.33 -19.60 7.68
N TRP A 38 -3.91 -19.50 6.49
CA TRP A 38 -5.15 -20.19 6.11
C TRP A 38 -4.86 -21.59 5.56
N LYS A 39 -5.49 -22.63 6.12
CA LYS A 39 -5.27 -24.05 5.79
C LYS A 39 -6.01 -24.52 4.54
N ASP A 40 -5.83 -23.80 3.44
CA ASP A 40 -6.30 -24.20 2.12
C ASP A 40 -5.23 -23.83 1.07
N PRO A 41 -4.19 -24.66 0.95
CA PRO A 41 -3.03 -24.35 0.12
C PRO A 41 -3.27 -24.57 -1.38
N ALA A 42 -2.47 -23.87 -2.18
CA ALA A 42 -2.12 -24.29 -3.54
C ALA A 42 -0.98 -25.31 -3.52
N GLU A 43 -1.32 -26.59 -3.63
CA GLU A 43 -0.36 -27.70 -3.62
C GLU A 43 0.20 -28.04 -5.00
N ASN A 44 -0.62 -27.87 -6.04
CA ASN A 44 -0.34 -28.37 -7.39
C ASN A 44 -0.40 -27.23 -8.41
N SER A 45 0.02 -27.52 -9.64
CA SER A 45 -0.15 -26.57 -10.75
C SER A 45 -1.64 -26.33 -11.01
N GLY A 46 -2.03 -25.06 -11.16
CA GLY A 46 -3.43 -24.66 -11.26
C GLY A 46 -3.65 -23.16 -11.07
N LEU A 47 -4.92 -22.77 -11.15
CA LEU A 47 -5.39 -21.42 -10.81
C LEU A 47 -6.09 -21.46 -9.45
N TYR A 48 -5.67 -20.58 -8.56
CA TYR A 48 -6.20 -20.46 -7.20
C TYR A 48 -6.57 -19.01 -6.94
N TYR A 49 -7.77 -18.78 -6.39
CA TYR A 49 -8.24 -17.43 -6.11
C TYR A 49 -8.82 -17.34 -4.71
N TRP A 50 -8.19 -16.52 -3.88
CA TRP A 50 -8.68 -16.21 -2.54
C TRP A 50 -9.14 -14.76 -2.48
N GLN A 51 -10.25 -14.53 -1.78
CA GLN A 51 -10.76 -13.20 -1.47
C GLN A 51 -10.73 -13.01 0.04
N ILE A 52 -10.18 -11.88 0.48
CA ILE A 52 -9.99 -11.54 1.88
C ILE A 52 -10.68 -10.21 2.14
N GLU A 53 -11.77 -10.24 2.90
CA GLU A 53 -12.53 -9.05 3.30
C GLU A 53 -12.10 -8.59 4.69
N PHE A 54 -11.80 -7.30 4.83
CA PHE A 54 -11.41 -6.68 6.09
C PHE A 54 -12.58 -5.97 6.76
N ILE A 55 -13.27 -6.67 7.65
CA ILE A 55 -14.51 -6.21 8.30
C ILE A 55 -14.22 -5.05 9.28
N GLN A 56 -13.12 -5.18 10.02
CA GLN A 56 -12.66 -4.19 10.99
C GLN A 56 -11.16 -3.98 10.83
N LEU A 57 -10.71 -2.73 10.91
CA LEU A 57 -9.32 -2.34 10.97
C LEU A 57 -9.21 -1.01 11.71
N ASP A 58 -8.26 -0.90 12.64
CA ASP A 58 -7.94 0.38 13.26
C ASP A 58 -7.32 1.35 12.23
N GLU A 59 -7.68 2.62 12.32
CA GLU A 59 -7.30 3.65 11.33
C GLU A 59 -5.79 3.91 11.23
N GLN A 60 -5.06 3.70 12.32
CA GLN A 60 -3.61 3.91 12.38
C GLN A 60 -2.80 2.64 12.07
N GLY A 61 -3.50 1.54 11.84
CA GLY A 61 -2.92 0.24 11.66
C GLY A 61 -2.45 -0.07 10.25
N SER A 62 -1.73 -1.19 10.13
CA SER A 62 -1.42 -1.79 8.85
C SER A 62 -1.70 -3.29 8.91
N VAL A 63 -2.23 -3.81 7.81
CA VAL A 63 -2.37 -5.24 7.56
C VAL A 63 -1.73 -5.57 6.24
N SER A 64 -1.17 -6.77 6.12
CA SER A 64 -0.73 -7.33 4.85
C SER A 64 -1.44 -8.65 4.57
N VAL A 65 -1.56 -8.98 3.30
CA VAL A 65 -2.02 -10.28 2.82
C VAL A 65 -1.05 -10.85 1.82
N GLY A 66 -0.93 -12.16 1.76
CA GLY A 66 0.07 -12.75 0.89
C GLY A 66 0.00 -14.25 0.77
N LEU A 67 1.09 -14.81 0.27
CA LEU A 67 1.31 -16.26 0.21
C LEU A 67 2.65 -16.60 0.88
N THR A 68 2.63 -17.67 1.67
CA THR A 68 3.83 -18.24 2.31
C THR A 68 3.79 -19.76 2.23
N THR A 69 4.76 -20.43 2.85
CA THR A 69 4.77 -21.87 3.05
C THR A 69 4.85 -22.16 4.53
N GLN A 70 4.48 -23.37 4.94
CA GLN A 70 4.52 -23.73 6.35
C GLN A 70 5.93 -23.63 6.96
N ASP A 71 6.99 -23.93 6.19
CA ASP A 71 8.37 -23.84 6.65
C ASP A 71 8.84 -22.40 6.88
N HIS A 72 8.30 -21.48 6.08
CA HIS A 72 8.58 -20.05 6.12
C HIS A 72 7.60 -19.25 6.99
N PHE A 73 6.56 -19.90 7.52
CA PHE A 73 5.61 -19.29 8.43
C PHE A 73 6.23 -19.19 9.84
N LYS A 74 6.58 -17.97 10.24
CA LYS A 74 7.25 -17.64 11.51
C LYS A 74 6.56 -16.46 12.18
N ALA A 75 6.94 -16.19 13.42
CA ALA A 75 6.40 -15.09 14.19
C ALA A 75 6.89 -13.72 13.70
N GLY A 76 6.00 -12.74 13.60
CA GLY A 76 6.36 -11.37 13.28
C GLY A 76 7.11 -11.21 11.96
N TYR A 77 8.10 -10.31 11.95
CA TYR A 77 8.94 -10.04 10.78
C TYR A 77 9.92 -11.16 10.42
N ALA A 78 9.92 -12.29 11.15
CA ALA A 78 10.72 -13.46 10.78
C ALA A 78 10.05 -14.29 9.67
N ILE A 79 8.79 -14.02 9.32
CA ILE A 79 8.11 -14.68 8.20
C ILE A 79 8.81 -14.37 6.88
N LYS A 80 8.83 -15.36 5.98
CA LYS A 80 9.13 -15.13 4.55
C LYS A 80 7.89 -15.40 3.72
N ALA A 81 7.38 -14.35 3.09
CA ALA A 81 6.12 -14.39 2.37
C ALA A 81 6.15 -13.39 1.22
N ILE A 82 5.38 -13.62 0.16
CA ILE A 82 5.09 -12.56 -0.82
C ILE A 82 3.84 -11.83 -0.34
N GLU A 83 4.00 -10.59 0.11
CA GLU A 83 2.92 -9.85 0.77
C GLU A 83 2.55 -8.56 0.03
N TYR A 84 1.30 -8.14 0.24
CA TYR A 84 0.73 -6.88 -0.20
C TYR A 84 0.10 -6.12 0.98
N ASN A 85 0.44 -4.84 1.10
CA ASN A 85 -0.21 -3.89 2.03
C ASN A 85 -0.37 -2.48 1.42
N GLY A 86 -0.47 -2.41 0.09
CA GLY A 86 -0.22 -1.21 -0.72
C GLY A 86 1.20 -1.17 -1.28
N ASN A 87 2.14 -1.85 -0.64
CA ASN A 87 3.45 -2.18 -1.20
C ASN A 87 3.56 -3.69 -1.43
N LEU A 88 4.55 -4.11 -2.21
CA LEU A 88 4.99 -5.52 -2.22
C LEU A 88 6.13 -5.69 -1.22
N ALA A 89 6.07 -6.75 -0.41
CA ALA A 89 7.04 -7.05 0.63
C ALA A 89 7.41 -8.55 0.66
N ASP A 90 8.53 -8.88 1.30
CA ASP A 90 8.95 -10.27 1.55
C ASP A 90 8.59 -10.81 2.96
N GLY A 91 7.72 -10.09 3.68
CA GLY A 91 7.40 -10.31 5.09
C GLY A 91 8.27 -9.53 6.07
N SER A 92 9.47 -9.11 5.64
CA SER A 92 10.44 -8.40 6.48
C SER A 92 10.95 -7.09 5.88
N ALA A 93 10.90 -6.97 4.56
CA ALA A 93 11.44 -5.86 3.81
C ALA A 93 10.53 -5.43 2.66
N LEU A 94 10.60 -4.14 2.33
CA LEU A 94 9.97 -3.55 1.16
C LEU A 94 10.65 -4.03 -0.13
N LEU A 95 9.86 -4.54 -1.07
CA LEU A 95 10.33 -4.97 -2.40
C LEU A 95 9.96 -3.98 -3.50
N VAL A 96 8.69 -3.59 -3.55
CA VAL A 96 8.15 -2.61 -4.50
C VAL A 96 7.26 -1.63 -3.75
N GLY A 97 7.67 -0.37 -3.70
CA GLY A 97 6.89 0.71 -3.09
C GLY A 97 5.74 1.17 -3.97
N SER A 98 4.65 1.60 -3.35
CA SER A 98 3.49 2.19 -4.01
C SER A 98 2.92 1.28 -5.12
N PHE A 99 2.79 -0.01 -4.81
CA PHE A 99 2.20 -0.97 -5.75
C PHE A 99 0.70 -0.71 -5.96
N GLY A 100 -0.01 -0.31 -4.91
CA GLY A 100 -1.43 0.06 -4.95
C GLY A 100 -1.84 0.77 -3.66
N ASP A 101 -3.13 0.96 -3.46
CA ASP A 101 -3.66 1.58 -2.25
C ASP A 101 -3.44 0.70 -1.01
N ARG A 102 -3.26 1.35 0.14
CA ARG A 102 -3.21 0.61 1.41
C ARG A 102 -4.57 -0.01 1.71
N ILE A 103 -4.53 -1.19 2.31
CA ILE A 103 -5.73 -1.90 2.75
C ILE A 103 -6.38 -1.13 3.89
N LYS A 104 -7.69 -0.88 3.77
CA LYS A 104 -8.51 -0.24 4.80
C LYS A 104 -9.75 -1.04 5.15
N ARG A 105 -10.44 -0.61 6.21
CA ARG A 105 -11.69 -1.21 6.66
C ARG A 105 -12.70 -1.21 5.51
N GLY A 106 -13.36 -2.35 5.31
CA GLY A 106 -14.33 -2.59 4.25
C GLY A 106 -13.73 -3.05 2.93
N ASP A 107 -12.39 -3.08 2.80
CA ASP A 107 -11.78 -3.55 1.56
C ASP A 107 -11.86 -5.06 1.39
N ASN A 108 -11.96 -5.48 0.13
CA ASN A 108 -11.80 -6.86 -0.31
C ASN A 108 -10.53 -7.00 -1.16
N ILE A 109 -9.60 -7.85 -0.72
CA ILE A 109 -8.37 -8.16 -1.46
C ILE A 109 -8.51 -9.50 -2.15
N GLY A 110 -8.34 -9.51 -3.48
CA GLY A 110 -8.23 -10.73 -4.28
C GLY A 110 -6.77 -11.11 -4.51
N ILE A 111 -6.43 -12.37 -4.27
CA ILE A 111 -5.13 -12.97 -4.60
C ILE A 111 -5.36 -14.07 -5.63
N LEU A 112 -5.02 -13.81 -6.89
CA LEU A 112 -5.06 -14.80 -7.97
C LEU A 112 -3.65 -15.36 -8.21
N LEU A 113 -3.46 -16.62 -7.84
CA LEU A 113 -2.26 -17.38 -8.11
C LEU A 113 -2.45 -18.25 -9.35
N ASN A 114 -1.60 -18.04 -10.35
CA ASN A 114 -1.39 -18.97 -11.45
C ASN A 114 -0.06 -19.70 -11.23
N LEU A 115 -0.18 -20.97 -10.85
CA LEU A 115 0.94 -21.83 -10.48
C LEU A 115 1.17 -22.88 -11.56
N THR A 116 2.38 -22.95 -12.09
CA THR A 116 2.83 -24.04 -12.97
C THR A 116 4.05 -24.73 -12.34
N ASP A 117 4.70 -25.62 -13.09
CA ASP A 117 5.96 -26.22 -12.65
C ASP A 117 7.15 -25.27 -12.86
N SER A 118 7.02 -24.28 -13.75
CA SER A 118 8.08 -23.34 -14.12
C SER A 118 7.87 -21.93 -13.57
N ASP A 119 6.63 -21.54 -13.28
CA ASP A 119 6.26 -20.16 -12.98
C ASP A 119 5.25 -20.08 -11.83
N MET A 120 5.46 -19.10 -10.96
CA MET A 120 4.51 -18.61 -9.97
C MET A 120 4.15 -17.16 -10.33
N LYS A 121 2.90 -16.93 -10.75
CA LYS A 121 2.39 -15.59 -11.08
C LYS A 121 1.26 -15.21 -10.14
N VAL A 122 1.40 -14.07 -9.47
CA VAL A 122 0.40 -13.56 -8.51
C VAL A 122 -0.14 -12.23 -9.00
N HIS A 123 -1.45 -12.17 -9.22
CA HIS A 123 -2.18 -10.94 -9.50
C HIS A 123 -2.96 -10.53 -8.26
N LEU A 124 -3.02 -9.22 -8.03
CA LEU A 124 -3.72 -8.64 -6.89
C LEU A 124 -4.91 -7.82 -7.36
N PHE A 125 -5.95 -7.83 -6.54
CA PHE A 125 -7.18 -7.07 -6.75
C PHE A 125 -7.52 -6.33 -5.45
N LEU A 126 -8.00 -5.10 -5.58
CA LEU A 126 -8.54 -4.33 -4.47
C LEU A 126 -9.96 -3.90 -4.85
N ASN A 127 -10.96 -4.36 -4.10
CA ASN A 127 -12.37 -4.09 -4.38
C ASN A 127 -12.73 -4.40 -5.84
N GLU A 128 -12.38 -5.61 -6.28
CA GLU A 128 -12.54 -6.12 -7.65
C GLU A 128 -11.70 -5.42 -8.73
N ARG A 129 -11.07 -4.27 -8.43
CA ARG A 129 -10.18 -3.56 -9.33
C ARG A 129 -8.84 -4.30 -9.45
N PRO A 130 -8.41 -4.71 -10.66
CA PRO A 130 -7.11 -5.34 -10.85
C PRO A 130 -5.98 -4.33 -10.62
N LEU A 131 -5.06 -4.67 -9.72
CA LEU A 131 -3.83 -3.93 -9.46
C LEU A 131 -2.69 -4.36 -10.40
N GLY A 132 -2.86 -5.50 -11.07
CA GLY A 132 -1.93 -6.08 -12.03
C GLY A 132 -1.12 -7.25 -11.48
N LEU A 133 -0.12 -7.67 -12.25
CA LEU A 133 0.82 -8.74 -11.88
C LEU A 133 1.80 -8.22 -10.82
N ALA A 134 1.68 -8.73 -9.60
CA ALA A 134 2.50 -8.33 -8.46
C ALA A 134 3.81 -9.12 -8.39
N PHE A 135 3.73 -10.44 -8.54
CA PHE A 135 4.90 -11.32 -8.47
C PHE A 135 4.94 -12.24 -9.68
N HIS A 136 6.13 -12.40 -10.27
CA HIS A 136 6.41 -13.41 -11.31
C HIS A 136 7.74 -14.09 -11.01
N VAL A 137 7.68 -15.18 -10.26
CA VAL A 137 8.85 -15.91 -9.82
C VAL A 137 9.00 -17.17 -10.67
N GLN A 138 10.19 -17.38 -11.22
CA GLN A 138 10.53 -18.61 -11.93
C GLN A 138 11.01 -19.68 -10.93
N ALA A 139 10.82 -20.95 -11.30
CA ALA A 139 11.28 -22.07 -10.50
C ALA A 139 12.81 -22.01 -10.23
N PRO A 140 13.28 -22.55 -9.09
CA PRO A 140 12.50 -23.22 -8.06
C PRO A 140 11.73 -22.21 -7.19
N PHE A 141 10.56 -22.60 -6.70
CA PHE A 141 9.82 -21.95 -5.63
C PHE A 141 9.11 -23.04 -4.80
N PRO A 142 8.87 -22.81 -3.50
CA PRO A 142 8.33 -23.84 -2.64
C PRO A 142 6.82 -24.06 -2.88
N LYS A 143 6.37 -25.28 -2.63
CA LYS A 143 4.95 -25.69 -2.58
C LYS A 143 4.76 -26.56 -1.32
N PRO A 144 3.60 -26.57 -0.65
CA PRO A 144 2.40 -25.80 -0.96
C PRO A 144 2.51 -24.31 -0.58
N LEU A 145 1.75 -23.46 -1.27
CA LEU A 145 1.60 -22.04 -0.94
C LEU A 145 0.27 -21.82 -0.21
N PHE A 146 0.31 -21.18 0.96
CA PHE A 146 -0.84 -20.91 1.80
C PHE A 146 -1.11 -19.40 1.87
N PRO A 147 -2.38 -18.96 1.83
CA PRO A 147 -2.72 -17.58 2.14
C PRO A 147 -2.30 -17.23 3.57
N VAL A 148 -1.76 -16.04 3.75
CA VAL A 148 -1.40 -15.48 5.05
C VAL A 148 -1.96 -14.07 5.18
N VAL A 149 -2.37 -13.71 6.40
CA VAL A 149 -2.71 -12.35 6.79
C VAL A 149 -1.83 -11.97 7.97
N SER A 150 -1.24 -10.78 7.93
CA SER A 150 -0.32 -10.30 8.96
C SER A 150 -0.89 -9.01 9.55
N PHE A 151 -1.26 -9.05 10.84
CA PHE A 151 -1.90 -7.94 11.54
C PHE A 151 -0.87 -7.14 12.33
N SER A 152 -0.61 -5.89 11.93
CA SER A 152 0.19 -4.96 12.75
C SER A 152 -0.67 -4.15 13.73
N THR A 153 -1.99 -4.38 13.73
CA THR A 153 -3.00 -3.62 14.47
C THR A 153 -4.19 -4.49 14.84
N ASN A 154 -5.19 -3.95 15.56
CA ASN A 154 -6.47 -4.64 15.69
C ASN A 154 -7.22 -4.70 14.37
N GLY A 155 -7.88 -5.82 14.14
CA GLY A 155 -8.61 -6.03 12.91
C GLY A 155 -9.34 -7.35 12.85
N GLU A 156 -10.17 -7.49 11.84
CA GLU A 156 -10.94 -8.68 11.55
C GLU A 156 -10.95 -8.90 10.05
N ALA A 157 -10.60 -10.12 9.62
CA ALA A 157 -10.59 -10.51 8.23
C ALA A 157 -11.33 -11.83 8.01
N THR A 158 -12.07 -11.93 6.91
CA THR A 158 -12.71 -13.16 6.44
C THR A 158 -12.13 -13.56 5.10
N ILE A 159 -11.72 -14.83 4.98
CA ILE A 159 -11.18 -15.37 3.73
C ILE A 159 -12.09 -16.42 3.11
N VAL A 160 -12.20 -16.40 1.78
CA VAL A 160 -12.87 -17.44 1.00
C VAL A 160 -12.01 -17.87 -0.17
N HIS A 161 -12.00 -19.17 -0.46
CA HIS A 161 -11.49 -19.69 -1.72
C HIS A 161 -12.60 -19.60 -2.77
N SER A 162 -12.47 -18.66 -3.69
CA SER A 162 -13.49 -18.37 -4.68
C SER A 162 -13.29 -19.19 -5.95
N LYS A 163 -14.40 -19.73 -6.48
CA LYS A 163 -14.42 -20.40 -7.78
C LYS A 163 -14.59 -19.43 -8.95
N GLN A 164 -14.90 -18.17 -8.66
CA GLN A 164 -15.10 -17.13 -9.66
C GLN A 164 -13.78 -16.44 -9.95
N ILE A 165 -13.08 -16.94 -10.97
CA ILE A 165 -11.78 -16.40 -11.37
C ILE A 165 -11.98 -15.08 -12.14
N PRO A 166 -11.34 -13.97 -11.72
CA PRO A 166 -11.37 -12.72 -12.50
C PRO A 166 -10.76 -12.90 -13.88
N THR A 167 -11.40 -12.33 -14.90
CA THR A 167 -10.95 -12.41 -16.30
C THR A 167 -10.12 -11.20 -16.72
N SER A 168 -10.34 -10.03 -16.10
CA SER A 168 -9.53 -8.83 -16.32
C SER A 168 -8.35 -8.83 -15.36
N LEU A 169 -7.15 -8.99 -15.90
CA LEU A 169 -5.90 -9.04 -15.11
C LEU A 169 -5.04 -7.79 -15.28
N ASN A 170 -5.31 -6.99 -16.32
CA ASN A 170 -4.57 -5.78 -16.59
C ASN A 170 -4.91 -4.74 -15.53
N ARG A 171 -3.88 -4.05 -15.04
CA ARG A 171 -4.06 -2.98 -14.06
C ARG A 171 -5.09 -1.98 -14.57
N GLN A 172 -6.10 -1.71 -13.76
CA GLN A 172 -7.05 -0.65 -14.03
C GLN A 172 -6.60 0.62 -13.30
N GLU A 173 -6.49 1.70 -14.07
CA GLU A 173 -6.12 3.01 -13.56
C GLU A 173 -7.12 3.50 -12.50
N GLU A 174 -6.60 4.25 -11.53
CA GLU A 174 -7.45 4.93 -10.56
C GLU A 174 -8.19 6.08 -11.24
N HIS A 175 -9.47 6.19 -10.92
CA HIS A 175 -10.29 7.29 -11.35
C HIS A 175 -10.43 8.28 -10.20
N PHE A 176 -10.28 9.56 -10.51
CA PHE A 176 -10.32 10.63 -9.52
C PHE A 176 -11.28 11.72 -9.98
N ASP A 177 -12.34 11.93 -9.20
CA ASP A 177 -13.36 12.95 -9.41
C ASP A 177 -13.10 14.13 -8.45
N GLY A 178 -12.03 14.89 -8.67
CA GLY A 178 -11.69 15.97 -7.74
C GLY A 178 -10.23 16.41 -7.78
N ILE A 179 -9.78 16.98 -6.67
CA ILE A 179 -8.38 17.40 -6.50
C ILE A 179 -7.45 16.21 -6.22
N GLU A 180 -8.00 15.07 -5.83
CA GLU A 180 -7.26 13.84 -5.59
C GLU A 180 -6.60 13.35 -6.87
N GLY A 181 -5.49 12.64 -6.73
CA GLY A 181 -4.78 11.97 -7.80
C GLY A 181 -3.30 12.30 -7.88
N HIS A 182 -2.70 11.88 -8.98
CA HIS A 182 -1.28 12.07 -9.25
C HIS A 182 -1.07 13.31 -10.11
N TRP A 183 -0.19 14.19 -9.63
CA TRP A 183 0.03 15.52 -10.15
C TRP A 183 1.49 15.74 -10.43
N LYS A 184 1.83 16.27 -11.60
CA LYS A 184 3.20 16.60 -11.98
C LYS A 184 3.35 18.11 -11.99
N LEU A 185 4.34 18.63 -11.28
CA LEU A 185 4.63 20.06 -11.24
C LEU A 185 5.15 20.53 -12.59
N VAL A 186 4.38 21.36 -13.30
CA VAL A 186 4.71 21.83 -14.65
C VAL A 186 5.12 23.30 -14.70
N ASP A 187 4.70 24.10 -13.72
CA ASP A 187 5.06 25.51 -13.63
C ASP A 187 5.39 25.91 -12.18
N TYR A 188 6.62 26.36 -11.97
CA TYR A 188 7.09 26.97 -10.73
C TYR A 188 8.08 28.09 -11.04
N PRO A 189 7.61 29.32 -11.31
CA PRO A 189 8.43 30.38 -11.89
C PRO A 189 9.70 30.74 -11.11
N GLN A 190 9.63 30.69 -9.78
CA GLN A 190 10.75 31.01 -8.88
C GLN A 190 11.79 29.88 -8.80
N HIS A 191 11.41 28.65 -9.17
CA HIS A 191 12.20 27.43 -9.03
C HIS A 191 11.94 26.47 -10.20
N SER A 192 12.22 26.92 -11.43
CA SER A 192 11.97 26.14 -12.66
C SER A 192 12.77 24.83 -12.71
N ASP A 193 13.88 24.76 -11.99
CA ASP A 193 14.72 23.58 -11.78
C ASP A 193 14.05 22.48 -10.93
N CYS A 194 12.92 22.80 -10.32
CA CYS A 194 12.06 21.88 -9.57
C CYS A 194 10.82 21.44 -10.38
N THR A 195 10.66 21.82 -11.64
CA THR A 195 9.59 21.26 -12.48
C THR A 195 9.85 19.77 -12.76
N GLY A 196 8.76 19.01 -12.95
CA GLY A 196 8.78 17.58 -13.20
C GLY A 196 8.65 16.70 -11.95
N TYR A 197 8.69 17.26 -10.74
CA TYR A 197 8.40 16.50 -9.52
C TYR A 197 6.93 16.06 -9.47
N ASN A 198 6.74 14.86 -8.93
CA ASN A 198 5.45 14.21 -8.84
C ASN A 198 4.88 14.32 -7.42
N PHE A 199 3.58 14.53 -7.34
CA PHE A 199 2.80 14.66 -6.12
C PHE A 199 1.64 13.67 -6.19
N HIS A 200 1.24 13.16 -5.03
CA HIS A 200 0.04 12.37 -4.86
C HIS A 200 -0.81 13.05 -3.78
N LEU A 201 -1.97 13.53 -4.16
CA LEU A 201 -2.95 14.14 -3.26
C LEU A 201 -4.09 13.15 -3.05
N PHE A 202 -4.40 12.82 -1.80
CA PHE A 202 -5.50 11.91 -1.47
C PHE A 202 -6.19 12.34 -0.18
N LYS A 203 -7.48 12.04 -0.07
CA LYS A 203 -8.24 12.27 1.17
C LYS A 203 -7.79 11.28 2.24
N LYS A 204 -7.60 11.75 3.47
CA LYS A 204 -7.20 10.88 4.58
C LYS A 204 -8.42 10.11 5.10
N ASP A 205 -8.34 8.79 5.12
CA ASP A 205 -9.41 7.94 5.66
C ASP A 205 -9.56 8.16 7.18
N GLY A 206 -10.79 7.99 7.70
CA GLY A 206 -11.09 8.04 9.14
C GLY A 206 -11.08 9.43 9.78
N THR A 207 -10.84 10.49 9.00
CA THR A 207 -10.83 11.87 9.49
C THR A 207 -12.03 12.67 9.00
N ASP A 208 -12.24 13.86 9.57
CA ASP A 208 -13.21 14.85 9.07
C ASP A 208 -13.09 15.01 7.55
N ASP A 209 -14.22 15.30 6.89
CA ASP A 209 -14.38 15.29 5.42
C ASP A 209 -13.43 16.19 4.62
N ASN A 210 -12.58 16.96 5.30
CA ASN A 210 -11.76 18.01 4.73
C ASN A 210 -10.26 17.83 4.99
N ILE A 211 -9.80 16.66 5.46
CA ILE A 211 -8.37 16.39 5.63
C ILE A 211 -7.82 15.59 4.45
N TYR A 212 -6.79 16.14 3.83
CA TYR A 212 -6.07 15.56 2.71
C TYR A 212 -4.60 15.35 3.07
N CYS A 213 -3.95 14.43 2.39
CA CYS A 213 -2.52 14.19 2.47
C CYS A 213 -1.89 14.44 1.09
N LEU A 214 -0.90 15.32 1.06
CA LEU A 214 -0.06 15.56 -0.10
C LEU A 214 1.29 14.85 0.11
N SER A 215 1.58 13.88 -0.74
CA SER A 215 2.83 13.11 -0.72
C SER A 215 3.67 13.40 -1.95
N THR A 216 4.99 13.46 -1.80
CA THR A 216 5.94 13.61 -2.90
C THR A 216 7.28 12.96 -2.53
N ARG A 217 8.14 12.76 -3.52
CA ARG A 217 9.50 12.25 -3.30
C ARG A 217 10.51 13.04 -4.11
N VAL A 218 11.53 13.54 -3.42
CA VAL A 218 12.74 14.10 -4.04
C VAL A 218 13.88 13.11 -3.85
N ILE A 219 14.60 13.16 -2.73
CA ILE A 219 15.40 12.03 -2.25
C ILE A 219 14.55 11.28 -1.23
N ASN A 220 14.07 12.04 -0.26
CA ASN A 220 13.19 11.63 0.81
C ASN A 220 11.74 11.65 0.37
N SER A 221 10.97 10.75 0.97
CA SER A 221 9.51 10.82 0.89
C SER A 221 9.05 11.89 1.87
N MET A 222 8.29 12.86 1.37
CA MET A 222 7.70 13.95 2.14
C MET A 222 6.19 13.82 2.11
N THR A 223 5.55 13.94 3.26
CA THR A 223 4.08 13.89 3.39
C THR A 223 3.61 15.07 4.22
N ASN A 224 2.58 15.78 3.77
CA ASN A 224 2.02 16.93 4.46
C ASN A 224 0.50 16.78 4.56
N ASN A 225 -0.05 17.04 5.74
CA ASN A 225 -1.49 17.05 5.95
C ASN A 225 -2.03 18.45 5.63
N LEU A 226 -3.14 18.48 4.90
CA LEU A 226 -3.84 19.67 4.46
C LEU A 226 -5.27 19.62 5.02
N THR A 227 -5.76 20.74 5.54
CA THR A 227 -7.17 20.89 5.90
C THR A 227 -7.82 21.95 5.04
N HIS A 228 -8.98 21.61 4.48
CA HIS A 228 -9.84 22.54 3.76
C HIS A 228 -10.93 23.08 4.70
N ASP A 229 -11.04 24.39 4.82
CA ASP A 229 -12.20 25.01 5.46
C ASP A 229 -13.21 25.35 4.36
N SER A 230 -14.26 24.53 4.24
CA SER A 230 -15.30 24.71 3.23
C SER A 230 -16.11 26.00 3.41
N SER A 231 -16.10 26.62 4.60
CA SER A 231 -16.82 27.86 4.86
C SER A 231 -16.10 29.11 4.34
N THR A 232 -14.76 29.06 4.33
CA THR A 232 -13.89 30.16 3.87
C THR A 232 -13.20 29.85 2.54
N ASN A 233 -13.33 28.60 2.07
CA ASN A 233 -12.57 28.04 0.95
C ASN A 233 -11.05 28.17 1.13
N GLN A 234 -10.57 28.17 2.37
CA GLN A 234 -9.13 28.30 2.67
C GLN A 234 -8.50 26.92 2.92
N TRP A 235 -7.22 26.81 2.56
CA TRP A 235 -6.42 25.63 2.82
C TRP A 235 -5.37 25.93 3.88
N LYS A 236 -5.10 24.95 4.75
CA LYS A 236 -4.06 25.04 5.76
C LYS A 236 -3.17 23.80 5.75
N SER A 237 -1.86 24.00 5.64
CA SER A 237 -0.86 22.96 5.90
C SER A 237 -0.54 22.85 7.40
N HIS A 238 -0.34 21.62 7.88
CA HIS A 238 -0.04 21.33 9.29
C HIS A 238 1.41 20.88 9.54
N GLY A 239 2.31 21.11 8.58
CA GLY A 239 3.70 20.65 8.64
C GLY A 239 3.83 19.20 8.21
N GLY A 240 4.87 18.93 7.41
CA GLY A 240 5.12 17.62 6.86
C GLY A 240 6.03 16.73 7.72
N MET A 241 5.89 15.42 7.53
CA MET A 241 6.90 14.43 7.90
C MET A 241 7.77 14.13 6.68
N GLN A 242 9.04 13.84 6.91
CA GLN A 242 9.98 13.41 5.87
C GLN A 242 10.87 12.29 6.36
N THR A 243 11.26 11.39 5.46
CA THR A 243 12.38 10.47 5.74
C THR A 243 13.70 11.25 5.83
N LEU A 244 14.72 10.68 6.47
CA LEU A 244 16.02 11.33 6.68
C LEU A 244 17.16 10.54 6.02
N MET A 245 17.14 10.48 4.69
CA MET A 245 18.23 9.97 3.87
C MET A 245 19.10 11.13 3.41
N GLY A 246 20.43 10.95 3.48
CA GLY A 246 21.36 11.90 2.89
C GLY A 246 21.39 11.80 1.36
N GLY A 247 21.69 12.91 0.70
CA GLY A 247 21.94 12.95 -0.74
C GLY A 247 22.95 14.03 -1.11
N ASP A 248 23.16 14.23 -2.40
CA ASP A 248 24.03 15.30 -2.89
C ASP A 248 23.44 16.69 -2.60
N GLN A 249 24.29 17.71 -2.63
CA GLN A 249 23.91 19.07 -2.26
C GLN A 249 22.81 19.66 -3.17
N GLU A 250 22.79 19.32 -4.45
CA GLU A 250 21.78 19.84 -5.38
C GLU A 250 20.41 19.24 -5.06
N SER A 251 20.36 17.93 -4.85
CA SER A 251 19.13 17.23 -4.50
C SER A 251 18.58 17.67 -3.15
N MET A 252 19.44 17.87 -2.13
CA MET A 252 19.02 18.39 -0.82
C MET A 252 18.47 19.82 -0.93
N ARG A 253 19.03 20.67 -1.81
CA ARG A 253 18.50 22.01 -2.06
C ARG A 253 17.11 21.95 -2.70
N LYS A 254 16.90 21.08 -3.69
CA LYS A 254 15.58 20.91 -4.32
C LYS A 254 14.56 20.38 -3.32
N GLU A 255 14.98 19.47 -2.44
CA GLU A 255 14.13 18.95 -1.36
C GLU A 255 13.70 20.05 -0.39
N ASP A 256 14.61 20.96 0.02
CA ASP A 256 14.26 22.13 0.84
C ASP A 256 13.24 23.05 0.13
N VAL A 257 13.41 23.29 -1.18
CA VAL A 257 12.44 24.08 -1.98
C VAL A 257 11.07 23.41 -2.01
N ILE A 258 11.00 22.11 -2.33
CA ILE A 258 9.73 21.36 -2.37
C ILE A 258 9.09 21.26 -0.98
N SER A 259 9.89 21.09 0.08
CA SER A 259 9.41 21.09 1.46
C SER A 259 8.77 22.43 1.83
N LYS A 260 9.39 23.56 1.47
CA LYS A 260 8.80 24.89 1.65
C LYS A 260 7.53 25.10 0.82
N LEU A 261 7.50 24.56 -0.41
CA LEU A 261 6.33 24.59 -1.26
C LEU A 261 5.15 23.88 -0.59
N ILE A 262 5.32 22.63 -0.12
CA ILE A 262 4.21 21.88 0.48
C ILE A 262 3.78 22.46 1.82
N ASN A 263 4.72 22.92 2.66
CA ASN A 263 4.40 23.48 3.98
C ASN A 263 3.76 24.88 3.90
N GLY A 264 3.93 25.58 2.77
CA GLY A 264 3.40 26.92 2.54
C GLY A 264 2.02 26.99 1.88
N ILE A 265 1.37 25.85 1.62
CA ILE A 265 0.10 25.79 0.88
C ILE A 265 -1.01 26.54 1.65
N THR A 266 -1.62 27.49 0.95
CA THR A 266 -2.76 28.29 1.43
C THR A 266 -3.98 28.21 0.51
N GLY A 267 -3.83 27.67 -0.70
CA GLY A 267 -4.92 27.52 -1.66
C GLY A 267 -4.69 26.37 -2.62
N ILE A 268 -5.77 25.67 -2.99
CA ILE A 268 -5.81 24.63 -4.01
C ILE A 268 -7.09 24.83 -4.81
N GLU A 269 -6.95 24.91 -6.13
CA GLU A 269 -8.06 25.04 -7.06
C GLU A 269 -7.89 24.06 -8.23
N LEU A 270 -8.96 23.37 -8.59
CA LEU A 270 -8.99 22.52 -9.78
C LEU A 270 -9.52 23.30 -10.97
N GLN A 271 -8.67 23.49 -11.99
CA GLN A 271 -9.00 24.15 -13.25
C GLN A 271 -8.96 23.11 -14.39
N GLY A 272 -10.05 22.36 -14.56
CA GLY A 272 -10.11 21.25 -15.51
C GLY A 272 -9.22 20.08 -15.09
N GLN A 273 -8.15 19.81 -15.84
CA GLN A 273 -7.15 18.77 -15.52
C GLN A 273 -5.86 19.35 -14.92
N GLN A 274 -5.88 20.64 -14.57
CA GLN A 274 -4.77 21.33 -13.92
C GLN A 274 -5.13 21.65 -12.47
N LEU A 275 -4.22 21.35 -11.55
CA LEU A 275 -4.29 21.80 -10.17
C LEU A 275 -3.48 23.08 -10.05
N VAL A 276 -4.09 24.15 -9.56
CA VAL A 276 -3.41 25.40 -9.24
C VAL A 276 -3.27 25.46 -7.73
N MET A 277 -2.02 25.50 -7.24
CA MET A 277 -1.73 25.62 -5.82
C MET A 277 -1.12 26.98 -5.52
N THR A 278 -1.63 27.64 -4.49
CA THR A 278 -1.04 28.85 -3.92
C THR A 278 -0.24 28.47 -2.69
N SER A 279 1.05 28.81 -2.69
CA SER A 279 1.97 28.52 -1.58
C SER A 279 2.95 29.67 -1.34
N ASN A 280 3.03 30.14 -0.09
CA ASN A 280 3.85 31.28 0.31
C ASN A 280 3.65 32.53 -0.57
N GLY A 281 2.41 32.77 -1.02
CA GLY A 281 2.05 33.87 -1.92
C GLY A 281 2.43 33.67 -3.40
N ASN A 282 2.98 32.52 -3.77
CA ASN A 282 3.29 32.16 -5.16
C ASN A 282 2.26 31.16 -5.68
N GLU A 283 1.94 31.25 -6.97
CA GLU A 283 1.14 30.27 -7.69
C GLU A 283 2.05 29.24 -8.36
N VAL A 284 1.69 27.96 -8.24
CA VAL A 284 2.32 26.86 -8.98
C VAL A 284 1.25 26.01 -9.66
N LYS A 285 1.59 25.39 -10.79
CA LYS A 285 0.64 24.60 -11.58
C LYS A 285 1.11 23.17 -11.70
N LEU A 286 0.17 22.25 -11.55
CA LEU A 286 0.38 20.83 -11.71
C LEU A 286 -0.59 20.26 -12.73
N GLU A 287 -0.13 19.31 -13.52
CA GLU A 287 -0.97 18.57 -14.46
C GLU A 287 -1.22 17.17 -13.93
N ARG A 288 -2.46 16.71 -14.05
CA ARG A 288 -2.80 15.33 -13.74
C ARG A 288 -2.04 14.40 -14.68
N TYR A 289 -1.46 13.34 -14.14
CA TYR A 289 -0.81 12.31 -14.95
C TYR A 289 -1.13 10.91 -14.42
N THR A 290 -1.06 9.90 -15.29
CA THR A 290 -1.13 8.50 -14.87
C THR A 290 0.29 8.01 -14.61
N PRO A 291 0.64 7.56 -13.39
CA PRO A 291 1.95 6.98 -13.14
C PRO A 291 2.12 5.68 -13.93
N GLU A 292 3.37 5.40 -14.34
CA GLU A 292 3.67 4.10 -14.95
C GLU A 292 3.31 2.97 -13.97
N PRO A 293 2.62 1.91 -14.44
CA PRO A 293 2.33 0.77 -13.61
C PRO A 293 3.61 0.18 -12.99
N PRO A 294 3.63 -0.11 -11.68
CA PRO A 294 4.76 -0.76 -11.05
C PRO A 294 4.99 -2.12 -11.70
N LYS A 295 6.27 -2.44 -11.92
CA LYS A 295 6.67 -3.73 -12.49
C LYS A 295 6.48 -4.84 -11.45
N ALA A 296 6.10 -6.02 -11.93
CA ALA A 296 6.09 -7.22 -11.10
C ALA A 296 7.47 -7.49 -10.48
N TYR A 297 7.48 -7.95 -9.24
CA TYR A 297 8.70 -8.42 -8.60
C TYR A 297 9.05 -9.83 -9.10
N THR A 298 10.29 -10.03 -9.55
CA THR A 298 10.69 -11.26 -10.25
C THR A 298 11.68 -12.15 -9.51
N LYS A 299 12.27 -11.69 -8.40
CA LYS A 299 13.21 -12.51 -7.63
C LYS A 299 12.44 -13.49 -6.74
N ASN A 300 13.03 -14.65 -6.48
CA ASN A 300 12.46 -15.61 -5.55
C ASN A 300 12.72 -15.16 -4.10
N VAL A 301 11.66 -14.76 -3.39
CA VAL A 301 11.73 -14.34 -1.97
C VAL A 301 12.04 -15.48 -1.00
N PHE A 302 11.85 -16.73 -1.45
CA PHE A 302 12.05 -17.94 -0.65
C PHE A 302 13.45 -18.54 -0.81
N ALA A 303 14.31 -17.99 -1.68
CA ALA A 303 15.62 -18.55 -2.01
C ALA A 303 16.80 -17.96 -1.19
N GLY A 304 16.54 -17.15 -0.18
CA GLY A 304 17.58 -16.51 0.64
C GLY A 304 17.76 -17.17 2.00
N GLU A 305 18.99 -17.55 2.33
CA GLU A 305 19.46 -17.59 3.72
C GLU A 305 19.70 -16.14 4.16
N TYR A 306 18.93 -15.65 5.12
CA TYR A 306 19.20 -14.38 5.80
C TYR A 306 19.88 -14.66 7.14
#